data_AF-A0AA89C9M9-F1
#
_entry.id   AF-A0AA89C9M9-F1
#
_cell.length_a   1.000
_cell.length_b   1.000
_cell.length_c   1.000
_cell.angle_alpha   90.00
_cell.angle_beta   90.00
_cell.angle_gamma   90.00
#
_symmetry.space_group_name_H-M   'P 1'
#
loop_
_entity.id
_entity.type
_entity.pdbx_description
1 polymer ?
#
loop_
_entity_poly.entity_id
_entity_poly.type
_entity_poly.pdbx_seq_one_letter_code
_entity_poly.pdbx_strand_id
1 'polypeptide(L)'
;MAERKKQFRFTEQADLQLLKEVVASNPYKDKSKWSEIGETMSSDRFTIDSRRARERTALLLAQHKKKDSENKKKPAVESLEIRFYDTQKTASPNRTYDGVPFSILGKRMLECHHGYDRDLAKKKKRMN
;
A
#
# COMPACT_ATOMS: atom_id res chain seq x y z
N MET A 1 -10.68 9.91 40.20
CA MET A 1 -9.83 10.24 39.04
C MET A 1 -10.74 10.52 37.86
N ALA A 2 -10.64 11.68 37.21
CA ALA A 2 -11.48 12.00 36.06
C ALA A 2 -11.03 11.20 34.83
N GLU A 3 -11.97 10.52 34.18
CA GLU A 3 -11.70 9.75 32.96
C GLU A 3 -11.33 10.69 31.81
N ARG A 4 -10.18 10.46 31.16
CA ARG A 4 -9.72 11.30 30.05
C ARG A 4 -10.61 11.06 28.83
N LYS A 5 -11.23 12.12 28.30
CA LYS A 5 -12.01 12.05 27.05
C LYS A 5 -11.14 11.52 25.91
N LYS A 6 -11.55 10.41 25.31
CA LYS A 6 -10.84 9.77 24.20
C LYS A 6 -10.91 10.67 22.98
N GLN A 7 -9.74 11.08 22.46
CA GLN A 7 -9.69 11.91 21.25
C GLN A 7 -10.22 11.12 20.05
N PHE A 8 -11.21 11.66 19.37
CA PHE A 8 -11.74 11.07 18.14
C PHE A 8 -10.64 10.96 17.07
N ARG A 9 -10.53 9.82 16.39
CA ARG A 9 -9.61 9.60 15.27
C ARG A 9 -10.43 9.21 14.05
N PHE A 10 -10.15 9.86 12.91
CA PHE A 10 -10.80 9.54 11.65
C PHE A 10 -10.47 8.10 11.23
N THR A 11 -11.51 7.32 11.00
CA THR A 11 -11.46 6.01 10.35
C THR A 11 -11.76 6.18 8.87
N GLU A 12 -11.49 5.15 8.06
CA GLU A 12 -11.82 5.18 6.63
C GLU A 12 -13.32 5.41 6.37
N GLN A 13 -14.18 4.83 7.20
CA GLN A 13 -15.63 5.05 7.12
C GLN A 13 -16.00 6.50 7.42
N ALA A 14 -15.37 7.11 8.43
CA ALA A 14 -15.58 8.52 8.74
C ALA A 14 -15.06 9.43 7.61
N ASP A 15 -13.95 9.07 6.97
CA ASP A 15 -13.43 9.80 5.81
C ASP A 15 -14.38 9.71 4.60
N LEU A 16 -14.94 8.53 4.33
CA LEU A 16 -15.94 8.36 3.26
C LEU A 16 -17.19 9.19 3.52
N GLN A 17 -17.70 9.18 4.75
CA GLN A 17 -18.87 9.99 5.11
C GLN A 17 -18.56 11.48 4.99
N LEU A 18 -17.40 11.93 5.49
CA LEU A 18 -16.94 13.31 5.35
C LEU A 18 -16.91 13.74 3.87
N LEU A 19 -16.34 12.92 2.99
CA LEU A 19 -16.26 13.24 1.57
C LEU A 19 -17.63 13.28 0.89
N LYS A 20 -18.57 12.40 1.28
CA LYS A 20 -19.95 12.45 0.79
C LYS A 20 -20.62 13.77 1.14
N GLU A 21 -20.48 14.22 2.39
CA GLU A 21 -21.04 15.50 2.85
C GLU A 21 -20.39 16.70 2.16
N VAL A 22 -19.06 16.67 1.99
CA VAL A 22 -18.32 17.71 1.26
C VAL A 22 -18.79 17.81 -0.19
N VAL A 23 -19.05 16.69 -0.86
CA VAL A 23 -19.57 16.70 -2.24
C VAL A 23 -21.00 17.21 -2.30
N ALA A 24 -21.85 16.80 -1.35
CA ALA A 24 -23.26 17.20 -1.30
C ALA A 24 -23.43 18.71 -1.00
N SER A 25 -22.73 19.22 0.01
CA SER A 25 -22.86 20.62 0.45
C SER A 25 -21.92 21.59 -0.29
N ASN A 26 -20.84 21.08 -0.88
CA ASN A 26 -19.79 21.84 -1.58
C ASN A 26 -19.30 23.10 -0.81
N PRO A 27 -18.51 22.91 0.26
CA PRO A 27 -18.05 24.00 1.10
C PRO A 27 -16.93 24.87 0.47
N TYR A 28 -16.56 24.59 -0.78
CA TYR A 28 -15.64 25.43 -1.56
C TYR A 28 -16.37 26.58 -2.28
N LYS A 29 -17.68 26.43 -2.53
CA LYS A 29 -18.54 27.53 -3.01
C LYS A 29 -18.95 28.44 -1.87
N ASP A 30 -19.32 27.86 -0.74
CA ASP A 30 -19.70 28.58 0.47
C ASP A 30 -18.93 28.03 1.68
N LYS A 31 -18.07 28.88 2.27
CA LYS A 31 -17.22 28.50 3.41
C LYS A 31 -18.01 28.24 4.69
N SER A 32 -19.22 28.77 4.83
CA SER A 32 -20.07 28.56 6.02
C SER A 32 -20.43 27.07 6.19
N LYS A 33 -20.57 26.34 5.07
CA LYS A 33 -20.90 24.92 5.01
C LYS A 33 -19.93 23.99 5.75
N TRP A 34 -18.71 24.43 6.04
CA TRP A 34 -17.79 23.63 6.88
C TRP A 34 -18.31 23.42 8.29
N SER A 35 -19.09 24.36 8.83
CA SER A 35 -19.72 24.21 10.15
C SER A 35 -20.84 23.17 10.12
N GLU A 36 -21.77 23.31 9.17
CA GLU A 36 -22.86 22.35 8.94
C GLU A 36 -22.33 20.92 8.74
N ILE A 37 -21.29 20.73 7.93
CA ILE A 37 -20.68 19.40 7.72
C ILE A 37 -20.10 18.83 9.02
N GLY A 38 -19.46 19.67 9.85
CA GLY A 38 -18.93 19.26 11.15
C GLY A 38 -20.02 18.80 12.11
N GLU A 39 -21.15 19.51 12.12
CA GLU A 39 -22.32 19.18 12.93
C GLU A 39 -22.97 17.87 12.48
N THR A 40 -23.23 17.69 11.17
CA THR A 40 -23.78 16.45 10.61
C THR A 40 -22.92 15.22 10.88
N MET A 41 -21.60 15.40 10.88
CA MET A 41 -20.64 14.35 11.17
C MET A 41 -20.46 14.07 12.67
N SER A 42 -20.88 14.99 13.53
CA SER A 42 -20.76 14.85 14.98
C SER A 42 -21.78 13.87 15.53
N SER A 43 -21.46 13.23 16.65
CA SER A 43 -22.32 12.26 17.33
C SER A 43 -22.19 12.45 18.84
N ASP A 44 -23.08 11.87 19.63
CA ASP A 44 -23.04 11.96 21.11
C ASP A 44 -21.69 11.56 21.71
N ARG A 45 -20.91 10.75 20.99
CA ARG A 45 -19.59 10.26 21.42
C ARG A 45 -18.43 11.17 21.04
N PHE A 46 -18.59 12.05 20.06
CA PHE A 46 -17.51 12.91 19.59
C PHE A 46 -18.02 14.12 18.79
N THR A 47 -17.30 15.23 18.92
CA THR A 47 -17.54 16.45 18.15
C THR A 47 -16.45 16.64 17.10
N ILE A 48 -16.85 17.11 15.92
CA ILE A 48 -15.95 17.46 14.83
C ILE A 48 -16.13 18.94 14.49
N ASP A 49 -15.12 19.73 14.81
CA ASP A 49 -15.11 21.15 14.45
C ASP A 49 -14.93 21.34 12.94
N SER A 50 -15.48 22.44 12.42
CA SER A 50 -15.36 22.85 11.02
C SER A 50 -13.92 22.88 10.51
N ARG A 51 -13.00 23.38 11.34
CA ARG A 51 -11.56 23.38 11.07
C ARG A 51 -11.04 21.97 10.81
N ARG A 52 -11.44 21.03 11.66
CA ARG A 52 -10.96 19.65 11.65
C ARG A 52 -11.46 18.89 10.42
N ALA A 53 -12.73 19.08 10.06
CA ALA A 53 -13.32 18.56 8.83
C ALA A 53 -12.58 19.08 7.58
N ARG A 54 -12.28 20.39 7.55
CA ARG A 54 -11.55 21.03 6.44
C ARG A 54 -10.12 20.51 6.31
N GLU A 55 -9.37 20.49 7.41
CA GLU A 55 -7.99 19.99 7.44
C GLU A 55 -7.92 18.53 7.01
N ARG A 56 -8.85 17.69 7.49
CA ARG A 56 -8.92 16.27 7.10
C ARG A 56 -9.19 16.12 5.60
N THR A 57 -10.15 16.87 5.06
CA THR A 57 -10.46 16.86 3.63
C THR A 57 -9.26 17.28 2.79
N ALA A 58 -8.54 18.34 3.19
CA ALA A 58 -7.34 18.80 2.50
C ALA A 58 -6.24 17.72 2.47
N LEU A 59 -6.04 17.00 3.59
CA LEU A 59 -5.10 15.88 3.66
C LEU A 59 -5.48 14.74 2.70
N LEU A 60 -6.76 14.36 2.67
CA LEU A 60 -7.26 13.30 1.77
C LEU A 60 -7.04 13.67 0.29
N LEU A 61 -7.31 14.92 -0.09
CA LEU A 61 -7.07 15.42 -1.44
C LEU A 61 -5.57 15.43 -1.79
N ALA A 62 -4.70 15.82 -0.85
CA ALA A 62 -3.25 15.79 -1.07
C ALA A 62 -2.73 14.36 -1.26
N GLN A 63 -3.21 13.42 -0.44
CA GLN A 63 -2.88 11.99 -0.56
C GLN A 63 -3.32 11.42 -1.91
N HIS A 64 -4.52 11.76 -2.36
CA HIS A 64 -5.02 11.33 -3.66
C HIS A 64 -4.16 11.88 -4.81
N LYS A 65 -3.84 13.19 -4.80
CA LYS A 65 -2.96 13.80 -5.80
C LYS A 65 -1.59 13.13 -5.85
N LYS A 66 -1.02 12.79 -4.70
CA LYS A 66 0.26 12.08 -4.62
C LYS A 66 0.16 10.68 -5.25
N LYS A 67 -0.87 9.91 -4.91
CA LYS A 67 -1.11 8.57 -5.47
C LYS A 67 -1.29 8.62 -7.00
N ASP A 68 -2.01 9.62 -7.52
CA ASP A 68 -2.19 9.79 -8.96
C ASP A 68 -0.86 10.13 -9.65
N SER A 69 -0.01 10.94 -9.01
CA SER A 69 1.32 11.27 -9.53
C SER A 69 2.25 10.06 -9.55
N GLU A 70 2.17 9.18 -8.55
CA GLU A 70 2.90 7.91 -8.53
C GLU A 70 2.36 6.93 -9.57
N ASN A 71 1.04 6.89 -9.78
CA ASN A 71 0.43 6.01 -10.78
C ASN A 71 0.74 6.46 -12.21
N LYS A 72 0.78 7.77 -12.48
CA LYS A 72 1.20 8.34 -13.78
C LYS A 72 2.67 8.09 -14.11
N LYS A 73 3.52 7.90 -13.10
CA LYS A 73 4.95 7.57 -13.26
C LYS A 73 5.19 6.10 -13.55
N LYS A 74 4.19 5.24 -13.38
CA LYS A 74 4.27 3.85 -13.83
C LYS A 74 3.93 3.83 -15.32
N PRO A 75 4.82 3.31 -16.20
CA PRO A 75 4.42 3.06 -17.59
C PRO A 75 3.16 2.19 -17.60
N ALA A 76 2.29 2.38 -18.59
CA ALA A 76 0.98 1.72 -18.72
C ALA A 76 1.03 0.17 -18.85
N VAL A 77 2.16 -0.46 -18.57
CA VAL A 77 2.42 -1.89 -18.63
C VAL A 77 2.93 -2.33 -17.27
N GLU A 78 2.02 -2.45 -16.30
CA GLU A 78 2.13 -3.28 -15.09
C GLU A 78 0.90 -3.03 -14.21
N SER A 79 -0.27 -3.24 -14.80
CA SER A 79 -1.52 -3.38 -14.04
C SER A 79 -1.98 -4.81 -14.22
N LEU A 80 -1.96 -5.57 -13.11
CA LEU A 80 -2.42 -6.94 -12.93
C LEU A 80 -1.43 -8.05 -13.31
N GLU A 81 -0.40 -8.26 -12.48
CA GLU A 81 0.00 -9.63 -12.19
C GLU A 81 -0.90 -10.12 -11.04
N ILE A 82 -2.08 -10.63 -11.42
CA ILE A 82 -2.85 -11.52 -10.54
C ILE A 82 -1.92 -12.71 -10.32
N ARG A 83 -1.28 -12.79 -9.16
CA ARG A 83 -0.67 -14.04 -8.71
C ARG A 83 -1.79 -15.02 -8.42
N PHE A 84 -2.25 -15.71 -9.46
CA PHE A 84 -2.81 -17.04 -9.27
C PHE A 84 -1.68 -17.86 -8.66
N TYR A 85 -1.77 -18.12 -7.35
CA TYR A 85 -1.01 -19.22 -6.77
C TYR A 85 -1.57 -20.49 -7.41
N ASP A 86 -0.95 -20.93 -8.49
CA ASP A 86 -1.24 -22.23 -9.05
C ASP A 86 -0.66 -23.28 -8.09
N THR A 87 -1.51 -23.84 -7.25
CA THR A 87 -1.18 -24.92 -6.30
C THR A 87 -1.16 -26.31 -6.98
N GLN A 88 -0.98 -26.40 -8.29
CA GLN A 88 -0.90 -27.68 -9.00
C GLN A 88 0.49 -28.31 -8.85
N LYS A 89 0.69 -29.05 -7.75
CA LYS A 89 1.76 -30.05 -7.60
C LYS A 89 1.54 -31.28 -8.50
N THR A 90 1.44 -31.14 -9.82
CA THR A 90 1.32 -32.35 -10.70
C THR A 90 1.62 -32.16 -12.19
N ALA A 91 2.13 -31.02 -12.66
CA ALA A 91 2.44 -30.87 -14.09
C ALA A 91 3.85 -31.38 -14.43
N SER A 92 3.96 -32.68 -14.66
CA SER A 92 4.97 -33.26 -15.57
C SER A 92 4.68 -32.77 -17.00
N PRO A 93 5.71 -32.56 -17.86
CA PRO A 93 6.86 -33.45 -17.99
C PRO A 93 8.24 -32.82 -17.74
N ASN A 94 9.15 -33.70 -17.32
CA ASN A 94 10.61 -33.59 -17.33
C ASN A 94 11.11 -32.76 -18.53
N ARG A 95 11.66 -31.58 -18.26
CA ARG A 95 12.59 -30.94 -19.21
C ARG A 95 14.00 -31.33 -18.81
N THR A 96 14.59 -32.25 -19.57
CA THR A 96 16.04 -32.45 -19.60
C THR A 96 16.69 -31.12 -19.99
N TYR A 97 17.64 -30.70 -19.17
CA TYR A 97 18.43 -29.50 -19.39
C TYR A 97 19.58 -29.87 -20.34
N ASP A 98 19.45 -29.50 -21.62
CA ASP A 98 20.41 -29.91 -22.66
C ASP A 98 21.63 -28.95 -22.76
N GLY A 99 21.98 -28.27 -21.66
CA GLY A 99 23.28 -27.61 -21.52
C GLY A 99 23.54 -26.39 -22.42
N VAL A 100 22.55 -25.79 -23.08
CA VAL A 100 22.75 -24.57 -23.87
C VAL A 100 22.54 -23.33 -22.99
N PRO A 101 23.59 -22.58 -22.62
CA PRO A 101 23.45 -21.36 -21.85
C PRO A 101 22.86 -20.25 -22.73
N PHE A 102 21.68 -19.74 -22.39
CA PHE A 102 21.18 -18.50 -22.98
C PHE A 102 21.87 -17.31 -22.29
N SER A 103 22.47 -16.45 -23.10
CA SER A 103 23.19 -15.27 -22.64
C SER A 103 22.20 -14.12 -22.36
N ILE A 104 22.08 -13.73 -21.09
CA ILE A 104 21.40 -12.47 -20.74
C ILE A 104 22.38 -11.32 -21.00
N LEU A 105 22.11 -10.58 -22.06
CA LEU A 105 22.84 -9.40 -22.49
C LEU A 105 22.96 -8.38 -21.33
N GLY A 106 24.19 -8.01 -20.96
CA GLY A 106 24.45 -6.79 -20.18
C GLY A 106 24.76 -6.90 -18.68
N LYS A 107 24.89 -8.11 -18.11
CA LYS A 107 25.50 -8.25 -16.77
C LYS A 107 26.57 -9.33 -16.80
N ARG A 108 27.83 -8.93 -16.69
CA ARG A 108 28.91 -9.82 -16.23
C ARG A 108 28.43 -10.38 -14.89
N MET A 109 28.06 -11.66 -14.85
CA MET A 109 27.93 -12.37 -13.58
C MET A 109 29.31 -12.35 -12.96
N LEU A 110 29.50 -11.39 -12.05
CA LEU A 110 30.53 -11.47 -11.05
C LEU A 110 30.32 -12.81 -10.36
N GLU A 111 31.36 -13.63 -10.33
CA GLU A 111 31.40 -14.89 -9.60
C GLU A 111 30.94 -14.66 -8.15
N CYS A 112 29.67 -14.94 -7.87
CA CYS A 112 29.22 -15.16 -6.51
C CYS A 112 29.56 -16.61 -6.14
N HIS A 113 30.86 -16.88 -5.97
CA HIS A 113 31.38 -18.03 -5.24
C HIS A 113 31.10 -17.88 -3.73
N HIS A 114 29.83 -17.73 -3.35
CA HIS A 114 29.43 -17.68 -1.95
C HIS A 114 28.00 -18.22 -1.79
N GLY A 115 27.92 -19.51 -1.45
CA GLY A 115 26.74 -20.01 -0.72
C GLY A 115 26.13 -21.35 -1.13
N TYR A 116 26.92 -22.38 -1.45
CA TYR A 116 26.47 -23.76 -1.19
C TYR A 116 27.62 -24.72 -0.83
N ASP A 117 28.86 -24.41 -1.22
CA ASP A 117 30.03 -25.24 -0.88
C ASP A 117 30.66 -24.98 0.49
N ARG A 118 30.25 -23.91 1.19
CA ARG A 118 30.83 -23.57 2.50
C ARG A 118 30.36 -24.51 3.62
N ASP A 119 29.19 -25.13 3.46
CA ASP A 119 28.61 -26.03 4.46
C ASP A 119 29.01 -27.50 4.25
N LEU A 120 29.35 -27.91 3.02
CA LEU A 120 29.94 -29.22 2.74
C LEU A 120 31.40 -29.31 3.20
N ALA A 121 32.18 -28.24 3.05
CA ALA A 121 33.56 -28.18 3.52
C ALA A 121 33.68 -28.22 5.07
N LYS A 122 32.71 -27.67 5.80
CA LYS A 122 32.68 -27.76 7.28
C LYS A 122 32.29 -29.14 7.79
N LYS A 123 31.46 -29.88 7.05
CA LYS A 123 31.01 -31.23 7.45
C LYS A 123 32.12 -32.28 7.32
N LYS A 124 32.98 -32.15 6.30
CA LYS A 124 34.13 -33.06 6.09
C LYS A 124 35.28 -32.87 7.09
N LYS A 125 35.37 -31.69 7.75
CA LYS A 125 36.41 -31.39 8.75
C LYS A 125 36.06 -31.80 10.20
N ARG A 126 34.84 -32.32 10.44
CA ARG A 126 34.36 -32.79 11.75
C ARG A 126 34.27 -34.32 11.86
N MET A 127 34.76 -35.05 10.86
CA MET A 127 34.77 -36.53 10.83
C MET A 127 36.18 -37.13 10.64
N ASN A 128 37.23 -36.34 10.87
CA ASN A 128 38.58 -36.85 11.12
C ASN A 128 38.98 -36.50 12.56
#